data_AF-A0A200R7Y1-F1
#
_entry.id   AF-A0A200R7Y1-F1
#
_cell.length_a   1.000
_cell.length_b   1.000
_cell.length_c   1.000
_cell.angle_alpha   90.00
_cell.angle_beta   90.00
_cell.angle_gamma   90.00
#
_symmetry.space_group_name_H-M   'P 1'
#
loop_
_entity.id
_entity.type
_entity.pdbx_description
1 polymer ?
#
loop_
_entity_poly.entity_id
_entity_poly.type
_entity_poly.pdbx_seq_one_letter_code
_entity_poly.pdbx_strand_id
1 'polypeptide(L)'
;MSIVGKNNNMGTPFFHEFKKQASFFLKEKIKTARLVLTDVTPAELLTEEATNGNPWAPDTRTMGLISRAAFEVDDYWRIVEILHKRLLI
;
A
#
# COMPACT_ATOMS: atom_id res chain seq x y z
N MET A 1 43.43 -29.82 -21.90
CA MET A 1 42.34 -30.30 -21.03
C MET A 1 41.59 -29.07 -20.54
N SER A 2 40.28 -28.99 -20.83
CA SER A 2 39.53 -27.74 -20.89
C SER A 2 39.37 -27.00 -19.56
N ILE A 3 39.51 -25.68 -19.67
CA ILE A 3 38.96 -24.64 -18.81
C ILE A 3 37.47 -24.85 -18.57
N VAL A 4 37.04 -24.89 -17.31
CA VAL A 4 35.64 -24.69 -16.93
C VAL A 4 35.59 -23.54 -15.93
N GLY A 5 35.32 -22.35 -16.47
CA GLY A 5 34.93 -21.19 -15.67
C GLY A 5 33.53 -21.41 -15.12
N LYS A 6 33.39 -21.33 -13.79
CA LYS A 6 32.11 -21.33 -13.09
C LYS A 6 31.75 -19.90 -12.73
N ASN A 7 31.02 -19.21 -13.61
CA ASN A 7 30.42 -17.90 -13.35
C ASN A 7 28.93 -18.07 -13.06
N ASN A 8 28.55 -18.12 -11.78
CA ASN A 8 27.16 -18.33 -11.33
C ASN A 8 26.57 -17.14 -10.54
N ASN A 9 27.02 -15.90 -10.75
CA ASN A 9 26.56 -14.76 -9.93
C ASN A 9 25.72 -13.69 -10.64
N MET A 10 25.40 -13.83 -11.94
CA MET A 10 24.60 -12.83 -12.68
C MET A 10 23.07 -13.00 -12.54
N GLY A 11 22.57 -14.13 -12.02
CA GLY A 11 21.14 -14.45 -12.00
C GLY A 11 20.36 -13.97 -10.77
N THR A 12 21.04 -13.68 -9.65
CA THR A 12 20.38 -13.35 -8.37
C THR A 12 19.87 -11.92 -8.25
N PRO A 13 20.53 -10.86 -8.80
CA PRO A 13 20.02 -9.50 -8.71
C PRO A 13 18.76 -9.31 -9.57
N PHE A 14 18.79 -9.85 -10.79
CA PHE A 14 17.69 -9.75 -11.75
C PHE A 14 16.40 -10.40 -11.23
N PHE A 15 16.49 -11.59 -10.65
CA PHE A 15 15.33 -12.29 -10.09
C PHE A 15 14.74 -11.58 -8.87
N HIS A 16 15.58 -10.97 -8.04
CA HIS A 16 15.14 -10.19 -6.88
C HIS A 16 14.39 -8.93 -7.29
N GLU A 17 14.89 -8.21 -8.28
CA GLU A 17 14.29 -6.98 -8.80
C GLU A 17 12.98 -7.26 -9.53
N PHE A 18 12.95 -8.33 -10.34
CA PHE A 18 11.73 -8.85 -10.95
C PHE A 18 10.68 -9.26 -9.91
N LYS A 19 11.08 -9.99 -8.86
CA LYS A 19 10.19 -10.37 -7.75
C LYS A 19 9.63 -9.13 -7.04
N LYS A 20 10.47 -8.11 -6.82
CA LYS A 20 10.05 -6.84 -6.21
C LYS A 20 9.01 -6.14 -7.09
N GLN A 21 9.29 -5.97 -8.38
CA GLN A 21 8.36 -5.35 -9.33
C GLN A 21 7.04 -6.12 -9.43
N ALA A 22 7.09 -7.44 -9.56
CA ALA A 22 5.89 -8.28 -9.63
C ALA A 22 5.06 -8.21 -8.33
N SER A 23 5.71 -8.17 -7.17
CA SER A 23 5.02 -8.04 -5.88
C SER A 23 4.33 -6.68 -5.71
N PHE A 24 4.96 -5.60 -6.17
CA PHE A 24 4.37 -4.27 -6.12
C PHE A 24 3.17 -4.17 -7.06
N PHE A 25 3.33 -4.67 -8.29
CA PHE A 25 2.26 -4.72 -9.27
C PHE A 25 1.06 -5.55 -8.79
N LEU A 26 1.29 -6.73 -8.21
CA LEU A 26 0.21 -7.55 -7.65
C LEU A 26 -0.51 -6.84 -6.49
N LYS A 27 0.23 -6.18 -5.60
CA LYS A 27 -0.33 -5.38 -4.51
C LYS A 27 -1.20 -4.24 -5.05
N GLU A 28 -0.72 -3.52 -6.07
CA GLU A 28 -1.52 -2.48 -6.73
C GLU A 28 -2.79 -3.06 -7.33
N LYS A 29 -2.71 -4.18 -8.06
CA LYS A 29 -3.89 -4.83 -8.64
C LYS A 29 -4.91 -5.28 -7.60
N ILE A 30 -4.47 -5.77 -6.45
CA ILE A 30 -5.37 -6.11 -5.33
C ILE A 30 -6.00 -4.85 -4.72
N LYS A 31 -5.23 -3.76 -4.54
CA LYS A 31 -5.78 -2.47 -4.07
C LYS A 31 -6.83 -1.94 -5.05
N THR A 32 -6.55 -1.95 -6.35
CA THR A 32 -7.50 -1.54 -7.40
C THR A 32 -8.72 -2.46 -7.47
N ALA A 33 -8.53 -3.78 -7.41
CA ALA A 33 -9.64 -4.72 -7.44
C ALA A 33 -10.55 -4.55 -6.23
N ARG A 34 -10.01 -4.28 -5.03
CA ARG A 34 -10.83 -3.93 -3.86
C ARG A 34 -11.58 -2.63 -4.06
N LEU A 35 -10.91 -1.57 -4.53
CA LEU A 35 -11.57 -0.30 -4.87
C LEU A 35 -12.74 -0.47 -5.85
N VAL A 36 -12.60 -1.34 -6.85
CA VAL A 36 -13.63 -1.60 -7.88
C VAL A 36 -14.70 -2.60 -7.44
N LEU A 37 -14.35 -3.61 -6.63
CA LEU A 37 -15.26 -4.71 -6.26
C LEU A 37 -15.99 -4.48 -4.94
N THR A 38 -15.48 -3.61 -4.06
CA THR A 38 -16.04 -3.40 -2.71
C THR A 38 -16.43 -1.95 -2.43
N ASP A 39 -16.47 -1.07 -3.43
CA ASP A 39 -16.79 0.37 -3.30
C ASP A 39 -15.93 1.13 -2.26
N VAL A 40 -14.73 0.63 -1.98
CA VAL A 40 -13.80 1.16 -0.97
C VAL A 40 -12.92 2.23 -1.62
N THR A 41 -13.01 3.49 -1.18
CA THR A 41 -12.27 4.59 -1.85
C THR A 41 -10.76 4.58 -1.54
N PRO A 42 -9.91 5.25 -2.33
CA PRO A 42 -8.49 5.33 -2.02
C PRO A 42 -8.21 6.01 -0.67
N ALA A 43 -9.05 6.97 -0.27
CA ALA A 43 -8.96 7.65 1.02
C ALA A 43 -9.27 6.70 2.19
N GLU A 44 -10.25 5.81 2.02
CA GLU A 44 -10.59 4.77 2.98
C GLU A 44 -9.41 3.81 3.20
N LEU A 45 -8.79 3.32 2.12
CA LEU A 45 -7.60 2.45 2.21
C LEU A 45 -6.43 3.13 2.90
N LEU A 46 -6.15 4.40 2.56
CA LEU A 46 -5.06 5.16 3.19
C LEU A 46 -5.32 5.36 4.69
N THR A 47 -6.57 5.60 5.07
CA THR A 47 -6.96 5.80 6.47
C THR A 47 -6.87 4.51 7.28
N GLU A 48 -7.33 3.38 6.73
CA GLU A 48 -7.15 2.05 7.34
C GLU A 48 -5.66 1.70 7.51
N GLU A 49 -4.84 1.96 6.48
CA GLU A 49 -3.39 1.69 6.54
C GLU A 49 -2.68 2.59 7.57
N ALA A 50 -3.06 3.88 7.64
CA ALA A 50 -2.53 4.83 8.62
C ALA A 50 -2.96 4.54 10.07
N THR A 51 -4.04 3.77 10.27
CA THR A 51 -4.61 3.46 11.59
C THR A 51 -4.50 1.97 11.96
N ASN A 52 -3.66 1.19 11.28
CA ASN A 52 -3.64 -0.28 11.42
C ASN A 52 -3.12 -0.82 12.77
N GLY A 53 -2.79 0.05 13.73
CA GLY A 53 -2.19 -0.32 15.02
C GLY A 53 -0.66 -0.29 15.02
N ASN A 54 -0.03 0.22 13.96
CA ASN A 54 1.39 0.56 13.98
C ASN A 54 1.65 1.62 15.08
N PRO A 55 2.58 1.40 16.04
CA PRO A 55 2.88 2.36 17.10
C PRO A 55 3.52 3.67 16.60
N TRP A 56 4.02 3.68 15.36
CA TRP A 56 4.58 4.88 14.73
C TRP A 56 3.50 5.71 14.06
N ALA A 57 3.60 7.03 14.22
CA ALA A 57 2.71 7.96 13.55
C ALA A 57 2.77 7.79 12.02
N PRO A 58 1.64 7.93 11.32
CA PRO A 58 1.61 7.92 9.86
C PRO A 58 2.47 9.08 9.30
N ASP A 59 3.06 8.86 8.13
CA ASP A 59 3.92 9.85 7.51
C ASP A 59 3.14 11.12 7.10
N THR A 60 3.82 12.27 7.09
CA THR A 60 3.20 13.57 6.80
C THR A 60 2.54 13.63 5.43
N ARG A 61 3.07 12.90 4.43
CA ARG A 61 2.49 12.87 3.08
C ARG A 61 1.16 12.12 3.09
N THR A 62 1.09 10.96 3.73
CA THR A 62 -0.14 10.20 3.93
C THR A 62 -1.17 11.02 4.69
N MET A 63 -0.77 11.70 5.77
CA MET A 63 -1.67 12.60 6.51
C MET A 63 -2.19 13.75 5.65
N GLY A 64 -1.35 14.35 4.80
CA GLY A 64 -1.77 15.39 3.85
C GLY A 64 -2.75 14.89 2.80
N LEU A 65 -2.58 13.66 2.30
CA LEU A 65 -3.52 13.04 1.36
C LEU A 65 -4.88 12.77 2.00
N ILE A 66 -4.91 12.22 3.22
CA ILE A 66 -6.15 11.97 3.97
C ILE A 66 -6.85 13.31 4.27
N SER A 67 -6.10 14.31 4.76
CA SER A 67 -6.65 15.63 5.06
C SER A 67 -7.26 16.31 3.83
N ARG A 68 -6.62 16.18 2.66
CA ARG A 68 -7.16 16.72 1.42
C ARG A 68 -8.43 15.98 0.97
N ALA A 69 -8.46 14.65 1.08
CA ALA A 69 -9.61 13.84 0.70
C ALA A 69 -10.84 14.12 1.61
N ALA A 70 -10.61 14.46 2.87
CA ALA A 70 -11.68 14.79 3.83
C ALA A 70 -12.51 16.04 3.49
N PHE A 71 -12.13 16.82 2.47
CA PHE A 71 -12.96 17.91 1.95
C PHE A 71 -14.08 17.42 1.01
N GLU A 72 -13.98 16.20 0.48
CA GLU A 72 -15.02 15.57 -0.31
C GLU A 72 -16.00 14.83 0.62
N VAL A 73 -17.31 15.05 0.45
CA VAL A 73 -18.34 14.54 1.37
C VAL A 73 -18.34 13.01 1.49
N ASP A 74 -18.19 12.34 0.34
CA ASP A 74 -18.19 10.87 0.26
C ASP A 74 -16.95 10.22 0.91
N ASP A 75 -15.80 10.88 0.79
CA ASP A 75 -14.56 10.43 1.42
C ASP A 75 -14.53 10.79 2.90
N TYR A 76 -15.05 11.97 3.29
CA TYR A 76 -15.17 12.40 4.67
C TYR A 76 -15.90 11.37 5.54
N TRP A 77 -17.09 10.95 5.13
CA TRP A 77 -17.89 9.95 5.85
C TRP A 77 -17.10 8.65 6.08
N ARG A 78 -16.42 8.15 5.05
CA ARG A 78 -15.63 6.90 5.12
C ARG A 78 -14.40 7.03 6.02
N ILE A 79 -13.69 8.15 5.92
CA ILE A 79 -12.53 8.45 6.78
C ILE A 79 -12.97 8.51 8.26
N VAL A 80 -14.05 9.25 8.55
CA VAL A 80 -14.56 9.41 9.92
C VAL A 80 -15.06 8.09 10.49
N GLU A 81 -15.71 7.25 9.69
CA GLU A 81 -16.18 5.92 10.11
C GLU A 81 -15.01 5.05 10.61
N ILE A 82 -13.88 5.02 9.89
CA ILE A 82 -12.67 4.31 10.32
C ILE A 82 -12.12 4.92 11.61
N LEU A 83 -11.99 6.24 11.67
CA LEU A 83 -11.45 6.92 12.84
C LEU A 83 -12.29 6.66 14.10
N HIS A 84 -13.62 6.71 14.01
CA HIS A 84 -14.51 6.37 15.12
C HIS A 84 -14.34 4.92 15.59
N LYS A 85 -14.25 3.96 14.67
CA LYS A 85 -14.01 2.54 15.03
C LYS A 85 -12.69 2.33 15.77
N ARG A 86 -11.65 3.09 15.42
CA ARG A 86 -10.29 2.95 15.96
C ARG A 86 -10.09 3.69 17.29
N LEU A 87 -10.71 4.86 17.43
CA LEU A 87 -10.48 5.75 18.57
C LEU A 87 -11.45 5.54 19.74
N LEU A 88 -12.49 4.71 19.59
CA LEU A 88 -13.50 4.40 20.62
C LEU A 88 -13.84 5.64 21.47
N ILE A 89 -14.58 6.58 20.89
CA ILE A 89 -15.43 7.48 21.68
C ILE A 89 -16.77 6.79 21.87
#